data_AF-A0A1H8URB7-F1
#
_entry.id   AF-A0A1H8URB7-F1
#
_cell.length_a   1.000
_cell.length_b   1.000
_cell.length_c   1.000
_cell.angle_alpha   90.00
_cell.angle_beta   90.00
_cell.angle_gamma   90.00
#
_symmetry.space_group_name_H-M   'P 1'
#
loop_
_entity.id
_entity.type
_entity.pdbx_description
1 polymer ?
#
loop_
_entity_poly.entity_id
_entity_poly.type
_entity_poly.pdbx_seq_one_letter_code
_entity_poly.pdbx_strand_id
1 'polypeptide(L)'
;MITAFQAKYFAHELTRRFPTDSAEKLAGAVASAQVDINPHQVDAALFAFNSPLSKGALLADEVGLGKTIEAGLVLSQKWVSVNGVF
;
A
#
# COMPACT_ATOMS: atom_id res chain seq x y z
N MET A 1 29.62 -10.85 -4.24
CA MET A 1 29.30 -12.20 -3.73
C MET A 1 28.50 -12.02 -2.46
N ILE A 2 27.23 -12.44 -2.44
CA ILE A 2 26.36 -12.34 -1.26
C ILE A 2 26.65 -13.53 -0.34
N THR A 3 26.79 -13.30 0.96
CA THR A 3 27.05 -14.37 1.93
C THR A 3 25.81 -15.24 2.15
N ALA A 4 25.96 -16.47 2.65
CA ALA A 4 24.83 -17.35 2.97
C ALA A 4 23.82 -16.70 3.94
N PHE A 5 24.31 -15.86 4.86
CA PHE A 5 23.48 -15.08 5.77
C PHE A 5 22.65 -14.02 5.01
N GLN A 6 23.29 -13.28 4.10
CA GLN A 6 22.59 -12.29 3.27
C GLN A 6 21.57 -12.96 2.34
N ALA A 7 21.89 -14.11 1.74
CA ALA A 7 20.93 -14.84 0.92
C ALA A 7 19.70 -15.27 1.72
N LYS A 8 19.88 -15.75 2.96
CA LYS A 8 18.78 -16.10 3.86
C LYS A 8 17.96 -14.87 4.30
N TYR A 9 18.64 -13.76 4.55
CA TYR A 9 17.98 -12.48 4.86
C TYR A 9 17.12 -12.00 3.69
N PHE A 10 17.67 -11.94 2.47
CA PHE A 10 16.91 -11.51 1.29
C PHE A 10 15.77 -12.46 0.95
N ALA A 11 15.96 -13.78 1.09
CA ALA A 11 14.87 -14.73 0.91
C ALA A 11 13.74 -14.51 1.93
N HIS A 12 14.08 -14.17 3.17
CA HIS A 12 13.10 -13.83 4.20
C HIS A 12 12.38 -12.51 3.89
N GLU A 13 13.09 -11.47 3.45
CA GLU A 13 12.48 -10.20 3.04
C GLU A 13 11.52 -10.37 1.86
N LEU A 14 11.89 -11.18 0.86
CA LEU A 14 11.05 -11.44 -0.32
C LEU A 14 9.82 -12.29 0.00
N THR A 15 9.84 -13.10 1.07
CA THR A 15 8.72 -13.98 1.45
C THR A 15 7.93 -13.46 2.65
N ARG A 16 8.36 -12.33 3.24
CA ARG A 16 7.71 -11.72 4.39
C ARG A 16 6.33 -11.20 3.97
N ARG A 17 5.29 -11.78 4.57
CA ARG A 17 3.93 -11.27 4.45
C ARG A 17 3.72 -10.15 5.46
N PHE A 18 3.32 -8.99 4.99
CA PHE A 18 2.97 -7.86 5.83
C PHE A 18 1.52 -7.97 6.33
N PRO A 19 1.25 -7.59 7.59
CA PRO A 19 -0.10 -7.38 8.09
C PRO A 19 -0.90 -6.47 7.13
N THR A 20 -2.20 -6.70 7.04
CA THR A 20 -3.08 -5.95 6.13
C THR A 20 -3.02 -4.44 6.36
N ASP A 21 -2.89 -4.04 7.62
CA ASP A 21 -2.85 -2.67 8.16
C ASP A 21 -1.43 -2.05 8.19
N SER A 22 -0.40 -2.75 7.71
CA SER A 22 0.98 -2.28 7.77
C SER A 22 1.32 -1.30 6.65
N ALA A 23 2.06 -0.23 7.00
CA ALA A 23 2.51 0.80 6.07
C ALA A 23 3.44 0.24 4.97
N GLU A 24 4.17 -0.83 5.26
CA GLU A 24 5.04 -1.51 4.31
C GLU A 24 4.27 -2.19 3.18
N LYS A 25 3.05 -2.67 3.45
CA LYS A 25 2.18 -3.21 2.40
C LYS A 25 1.72 -2.10 1.44
N LEU A 26 1.40 -0.93 1.99
CA LEU A 26 1.13 0.27 1.20
C LEU A 26 2.37 0.77 0.44
N ALA A 27 3.56 0.66 1.03
CA ALA A 27 4.82 1.02 0.37
C ALA A 27 5.06 0.22 -0.92
N GLY A 28 4.67 -1.05 -0.96
CA GLY A 28 4.70 -1.84 -2.20
C GLY A 28 3.76 -1.31 -3.29
N ALA A 29 2.54 -0.94 -2.92
CA ALA A 29 1.57 -0.34 -3.84
C ALA A 29 2.04 1.05 -4.33
N VAL A 30 2.54 1.88 -3.42
CA VAL A 30 3.12 3.20 -3.70
C VAL A 30 4.36 3.09 -4.60
N ALA A 31 5.27 2.16 -4.34
CA ALA A 31 6.47 1.94 -5.16
C ALA A 31 6.15 1.48 -6.59
N SER A 32 5.01 0.79 -6.78
CA SER A 32 4.52 0.40 -8.09
C SER A 32 3.76 1.50 -8.84
N ALA A 33 3.40 2.59 -8.16
CA ALA A 33 2.67 3.69 -8.79
C ALA A 33 3.60 4.44 -9.75
N GLN A 34 3.15 4.63 -10.98
CA GLN A 34 3.87 5.43 -12.00
C GLN A 34 3.64 6.94 -11.83
N VAL A 35 3.12 7.36 -10.68
CA VAL A 35 2.68 8.73 -10.39
C VAL A 35 3.39 9.18 -9.12
N ASP A 36 3.83 10.44 -9.08
CA ASP A 36 4.38 11.02 -7.85
C ASP A 36 3.27 11.11 -6.79
N ILE A 37 3.49 10.46 -5.65
CA ILE A 37 2.51 10.37 -4.57
C ILE A 37 2.88 11.38 -3.48
N ASN A 38 1.91 12.18 -3.07
CA ASN A 38 2.07 13.12 -1.96
C ASN A 38 1.79 12.43 -0.62
N PRO A 39 2.42 12.86 0.50
CA PRO A 39 2.24 12.24 1.80
C PRO A 39 0.77 12.12 2.26
N HIS A 40 -0.06 13.14 2.03
CA HIS A 40 -1.47 13.11 2.43
C HIS A 40 -2.28 12.03 1.70
N GLN A 41 -1.87 11.64 0.49
CA GLN A 41 -2.55 10.62 -0.30
C GLN A 41 -2.30 9.22 0.28
N VAL A 42 -1.12 9.01 0.87
CA VAL A 42 -0.78 7.80 1.62
C VAL A 42 -1.63 7.72 2.88
N ASP A 43 -1.78 8.83 3.61
CA ASP A 43 -2.61 8.90 4.82
C ASP A 43 -4.08 8.61 4.52
N ALA A 44 -4.62 9.18 3.44
CA ALA A 44 -5.98 8.92 2.95
C ALA A 44 -6.20 7.43 2.61
N ALA A 45 -5.22 6.80 1.95
CA ALA A 45 -5.28 5.38 1.61
C ALA A 45 -5.21 4.49 2.86
N LEU A 46 -4.34 4.80 3.83
CA LEU A 46 -4.28 4.11 5.12
C LEU A 46 -5.59 4.25 5.90
N PHE A 47 -6.18 5.44 5.94
CA PHE A 47 -7.46 5.68 6.59
C PHE A 47 -8.57 4.83 5.97
N ALA A 48 -8.66 4.83 4.63
CA ALA A 48 -9.68 4.06 3.92
C ALA A 48 -9.51 2.54 4.11
N PHE A 49 -8.27 2.07 4.19
CA PHE A 49 -7.94 0.66 4.39
C PHE A 49 -8.18 0.20 5.84
N ASN A 50 -7.81 1.03 6.81
CA ASN A 50 -7.99 0.79 8.25
C ASN A 50 -9.38 1.18 8.76
N SER A 51 -10.39 1.24 7.88
CA SER A 51 -11.78 1.46 8.27
C SER A 51 -12.57 0.13 8.27
N PRO A 52 -12.37 -0.76 9.26
CA PRO A 52 -13.01 -2.08 9.31
C PRO A 52 -14.51 -2.04 9.59
N LEU A 53 -15.07 -0.90 10.00
CA LEU A 53 -16.48 -0.75 10.39
C LEU A 53 -17.34 0.01 9.37
N SER A 54 -16.72 0.69 8.39
CA SER A 54 -17.44 1.43 7.37
C SER A 54 -17.51 0.60 6.09
N LYS A 55 -18.66 0.57 5.43
CA LYS A 55 -18.82 -0.10 4.12
C LYS A 55 -18.08 0.64 2.98
N GLY A 56 -17.13 1.53 3.31
CA GLY A 56 -16.41 2.41 2.41
C GLY A 56 -15.98 3.70 3.10
N ALA A 57 -14.99 4.39 2.53
CA ALA A 57 -14.50 5.69 2.99
C ALA A 57 -14.93 6.80 2.02
N LEU A 58 -15.20 8.00 2.54
CA LEU A 58 -15.46 9.20 1.75
C LEU A 58 -14.21 10.09 1.76
N LEU A 59 -13.58 10.26 0.59
CA LEU A 59 -12.47 11.18 0.39
C LEU A 59 -13.03 12.54 -0.04
N ALA A 60 -12.89 13.55 0.80
CA ALA A 60 -13.55 14.85 0.66
C ALA A 60 -12.57 16.02 0.58
N ASP A 61 -11.35 15.76 0.10
CA ASP A 61 -10.32 16.78 -0.10
C ASP A 61 -10.73 17.80 -1.18
N GLU A 62 -10.06 18.95 -1.21
CA GLU A 62 -10.26 19.99 -2.22
C GLU A 62 -10.09 19.46 -3.67
N VAL A 63 -10.71 20.17 -4.63
CA VAL A 63 -10.58 19.84 -6.06
C VAL A 63 -9.12 19.98 -6.48
N GLY A 64 -8.58 18.96 -7.16
CA GLY A 64 -7.19 18.94 -7.60
C GLY A 64 -6.20 18.28 -6.64
N LEU A 65 -6.59 17.92 -5.40
CA LEU A 65 -5.68 17.29 -4.42
C LEU A 65 -5.37 15.81 -4.66
N GLY A 66 -6.02 15.19 -5.65
CA GLY A 66 -5.67 13.83 -6.10
C GLY A 66 -6.53 12.69 -5.55
N LYS A 67 -7.80 12.93 -5.24
CA LYS A 67 -8.78 11.87 -4.85
C LYS A 67 -8.80 10.63 -5.75
N THR A 68 -8.56 10.79 -7.05
CA THR A 68 -8.47 9.65 -8.00
C THR A 68 -7.22 8.80 -7.75
N ILE A 69 -6.09 9.43 -7.39
CA ILE A 69 -4.84 8.75 -7.05
C ILE A 69 -5.03 7.99 -5.74
N GLU A 70 -5.64 8.62 -4.74
CA GLU A 70 -5.97 7.99 -3.44
C GLU A 70 -6.86 6.76 -3.62
N ALA A 71 -7.93 6.86 -4.41
CA ALA A 71 -8.79 5.72 -4.72
C ALA A 71 -8.03 4.60 -5.45
N GLY A 72 -7.12 4.96 -6.37
CA GLY A 72 -6.24 4.01 -7.05
C GLY A 72 -5.34 3.25 -6.08
N LEU A 73 -4.74 3.94 -5.10
CA LEU A 73 -3.92 3.33 -4.05
C LEU A 73 -4.71 2.33 -3.20
N VAL A 74 -5.92 2.71 -2.79
CA VAL A 74 -6.82 1.83 -2.03
C VAL A 74 -7.17 0.57 -2.83
N LEU A 75 -7.44 0.70 -4.13
CA LEU A 75 -7.76 -0.43 -5.00
C LEU A 75 -6.56 -1.36 -5.20
N SER A 76 -5.37 -0.81 -5.49
CA SER A 76 -4.13 -1.57 -5.63
C SER A 76 -3.82 -2.36 -4.36
N GLN A 77 -3.95 -1.72 -3.20
CA GLN A 77 -3.74 -2.36 -1.91
C GLN A 77 -4.75 -3.49 -1.63
N LYS A 78 -6.02 -3.27 -1.96
CA LYS A 78 -7.06 -4.30 -1.83
C LYS A 78 -6.81 -5.48 -2.78
N TRP A 79 -6.31 -5.22 -3.99
CA TRP A 79 -5.93 -6.25 -4.95
C TRP A 79 -4.79 -7.13 -4.40
N VAL A 80 -3.74 -6.53 -3.83
CA VAL A 80 -2.64 -7.28 -3.17
C VAL A 80 -3.18 -8.11 -2.00
N SER A 81 -4.11 -7.54 -1.23
CA SER A 81 -4.72 -8.25 -0.09
C SER A 81 -5.59 -9.44 -0.48
N VAL A 82 -6.25 -9.42 -1.63
CA VAL A 82 -7.13 -10.49 -2.10
C VAL A 82 -6.38 -11.54 -2.93
N ASN A 83 -5.46 -11.11 -3.79
CA ASN A 83 -4.81 -11.98 -4.77
C ASN A 83 -3.41 -12.46 -4.35
N GLY A 84 -2.80 -11.90 -3.31
CA GLY A 84 -1.51 -12.39 -2.78
C GLY A 84 -0.35 -12.29 -3.77
N VAL A 85 -0.37 -11.31 -4.67
CA VAL A 85 0.67 -11.05 -5.67
C VAL A 85 1.26 -9.65 -5.37
N PHE A 86 2.56 -9.43 -5.14
CA PHE A 86 3.75 -10.28 -5.05
C PHE A 86 4.34 -10.26 -3.63
#